data_AF-G0H0Q8-F1
#
_entry.id   AF-G0H0Q8-F1
#
_cell.length_a   1.000
_cell.length_b   1.000
_cell.length_c   1.000
_cell.angle_alpha   90.00
_cell.angle_beta   90.00
_cell.angle_gamma   90.00
#
_symmetry.space_group_name_H-M   'P 1'
#
loop_
_entity.id
_entity.type
_entity.pdbx_description
1 polymer ?
#
loop_
_entity_poly.entity_id
_entity_poly.type
_entity_poly.pdbx_seq_one_letter_code
_entity_poly.pdbx_strand_id
1 'polypeptide(L)'
;MKKFLELNLQKIGPHHIFVGLSCIFVLLSNVTTLSACIVLFSSAFFYISFIAGQNIFKKFDFKPFEVNYKFHEKIGLFLLLFGIFFTIMDLLWVRGVPLFDPTSRKFLSVIYTAFSHTLPLGWAIVVSSSKLSNKKIFLYSGVFASLVVLLGYRTQVVVLLLSTIFAMYYSEKIKNKLMIYSLIGLALVVFGLSFLRHFILNIGGNPILSRIDLTMSIFDLIVKNFNGNFQGVIHNAVFSSYGLIDGPKYGPRTLIANSIGVTGVTITPTIFGAVLMDFGTLGLVPYFGIFGLLMGLSNEVSKKLKGLYLGFYSIMVSYLIVGIETGILDFDVVVMYFLGVISTFYGIFRGILNAKK
;
A
#
# COMPACT_ATOMS: atom_id res chain seq x y z
N MET A 1 -2.23 -4.85 -39.62
CA MET A 1 -1.59 -5.13 -38.30
C MET A 1 -1.13 -3.89 -37.51
N LYS A 2 -0.73 -2.77 -38.11
CA LYS A 2 -0.32 -1.53 -37.39
C LYS A 2 -1.45 -0.78 -36.67
N LYS A 3 -2.72 -0.99 -37.05
CA LYS A 3 -3.90 -0.30 -36.49
C LYS A 3 -4.50 -0.93 -35.23
N PHE A 4 -4.04 -2.12 -34.80
CA PHE A 4 -4.55 -2.79 -33.59
C PHE A 4 -3.75 -2.43 -32.32
N LEU A 5 -2.66 -1.67 -32.48
CA LEU A 5 -1.72 -1.30 -31.41
C LEU A 5 -1.75 0.19 -31.05
N GLU A 6 -2.70 0.94 -31.61
CA GLU A 6 -3.12 2.25 -31.11
C GLU A 6 -4.32 2.05 -30.18
N LEU A 7 -4.10 1.28 -29.10
CA LEU A 7 -4.89 1.54 -27.89
C LEU A 7 -4.59 2.99 -27.51
N ASN A 8 -5.57 3.86 -27.75
CA ASN A 8 -5.69 5.17 -27.14
C ASN A 8 -5.77 4.92 -25.62
N LEU A 9 -4.62 4.64 -25.00
CA LEU A 9 -4.50 4.25 -23.61
C LEU A 9 -4.88 5.48 -22.78
N GLN A 10 -6.16 5.56 -22.42
CA GLN A 10 -6.63 6.31 -21.27
C GLN A 10 -5.61 6.12 -20.14
N LYS A 11 -5.26 7.20 -19.42
CA LYS A 11 -4.31 7.13 -18.30
C LYS A 11 -4.78 6.02 -17.34
N ILE A 12 -3.97 4.96 -17.20
CA ILE A 12 -4.28 3.83 -16.32
C ILE A 12 -4.26 4.35 -14.88
N GLY A 13 -5.45 4.46 -14.28
CA GLY A 13 -5.61 4.80 -12.88
C GLY A 13 -5.36 3.61 -11.95
N PRO A 14 -5.03 3.84 -10.67
CA PRO A 14 -4.77 2.77 -9.70
C PRO A 14 -6.00 1.91 -9.40
N HIS A 15 -7.21 2.44 -9.58
CA HIS A 15 -8.44 1.66 -9.48
C HIS A 15 -8.51 0.54 -10.53
N HIS A 16 -8.01 0.76 -11.75
CA HIS A 16 -7.90 -0.32 -12.76
C HIS A 16 -6.89 -1.37 -12.33
N ILE A 17 -5.74 -0.95 -11.78
CA ILE A 17 -4.67 -1.86 -11.33
C ILE A 17 -5.16 -2.69 -10.15
N PHE A 18 -5.84 -2.06 -9.19
CA PHE A 18 -6.40 -2.74 -8.02
C PHE A 18 -7.43 -3.81 -8.41
N VAL A 19 -8.39 -3.47 -9.29
CA VAL A 19 -9.37 -4.45 -9.79
C VAL A 19 -8.68 -5.56 -10.59
N GLY A 20 -7.76 -5.20 -11.51
CA GLY A 20 -7.04 -6.18 -12.32
C GLY A 20 -6.23 -7.17 -11.48
N LEU A 21 -5.52 -6.69 -10.46
CA LEU A 21 -4.79 -7.55 -9.53
C LEU A 21 -5.73 -8.39 -8.66
N SER A 22 -6.86 -7.85 -8.22
CA SER A 22 -7.86 -8.61 -7.45
C SER A 22 -8.43 -9.76 -8.29
N CYS A 23 -8.70 -9.52 -9.58
CA CYS A 23 -9.10 -10.58 -10.52
C CYS A 23 -8.00 -11.64 -10.67
N ILE A 24 -6.74 -11.24 -10.81
CA ILE A 24 -5.61 -12.18 -10.89
C ILE A 24 -5.51 -13.03 -9.62
N PHE A 25 -5.65 -12.43 -8.43
CA PHE A 25 -5.63 -13.15 -7.17
C PHE A 25 -6.73 -14.20 -7.09
N VAL A 26 -7.95 -13.85 -7.49
CA VAL A 26 -9.08 -14.81 -7.53
C VAL A 26 -8.80 -15.93 -8.53
N LEU A 27 -8.38 -15.60 -9.76
CA LEU A 27 -8.14 -16.57 -10.84
C LEU A 27 -7.01 -17.56 -10.52
N LEU A 28 -5.98 -17.10 -9.80
CA LEU A 28 -4.82 -17.92 -9.44
C LEU A 28 -4.98 -18.64 -8.09
N SER A 29 -6.14 -18.51 -7.43
CA SER A 29 -6.40 -19.10 -6.12
C SER A 29 -7.49 -20.16 -6.13
N ASN A 30 -7.35 -21.16 -5.27
CA ASN A 30 -8.37 -22.19 -5.06
C ASN A 30 -9.40 -21.79 -3.97
N VAL A 31 -10.14 -20.70 -4.18
CA VAL A 31 -11.19 -20.24 -3.23
C VAL A 31 -12.59 -20.62 -3.67
N THR A 32 -13.54 -20.61 -2.73
CA THR A 32 -14.94 -20.84 -3.06
C THR A 32 -15.51 -19.71 -3.91
N THR A 33 -16.56 -20.04 -4.67
CA THR A 33 -17.30 -19.07 -5.49
C THR A 33 -17.79 -17.89 -4.67
N LEU A 34 -18.23 -18.12 -3.43
CA LEU A 34 -18.68 -17.05 -2.53
C LEU A 34 -17.55 -16.06 -2.23
N SER A 35 -16.38 -16.56 -1.81
CA SER A 35 -15.20 -15.73 -1.53
C SER A 35 -14.74 -14.96 -2.77
N ALA A 36 -14.71 -15.61 -3.93
CA ALA A 36 -14.42 -14.96 -5.21
C ALA A 36 -15.42 -13.81 -5.50
N CYS A 37 -16.72 -14.06 -5.37
CA CYS A 37 -17.76 -13.06 -5.57
C CYS A 37 -17.59 -11.87 -4.61
N ILE A 38 -17.26 -12.11 -3.34
CA ILE A 38 -17.04 -11.05 -2.35
C ILE A 38 -15.87 -10.16 -2.74
N VAL A 39 -14.74 -10.73 -3.14
CA VAL A 39 -13.55 -9.98 -3.58
C VAL A 39 -13.86 -9.14 -4.82
N LEU A 40 -14.49 -9.75 -5.83
CA LEU A 40 -14.84 -9.07 -7.08
C LEU A 40 -15.88 -7.96 -6.85
N PHE A 41 -16.90 -8.22 -6.03
CA PHE A 41 -17.91 -7.23 -5.67
C PHE A 41 -17.28 -6.04 -4.91
N SER A 42 -16.45 -6.32 -3.92
CA SER A 42 -15.74 -5.27 -3.16
C SER A 42 -14.82 -4.44 -4.05
N SER A 43 -14.13 -5.10 -4.99
CA SER A 43 -13.26 -4.43 -5.97
C SER A 43 -14.02 -3.55 -6.95
N ALA A 44 -15.18 -4.03 -7.44
CA ALA A 44 -16.07 -3.25 -8.28
C ALA A 44 -16.66 -2.06 -7.53
N PHE A 45 -17.05 -2.25 -6.27
CA PHE A 45 -17.59 -1.17 -5.44
C PHE A 45 -16.55 -0.09 -5.15
N PHE A 46 -15.30 -0.48 -4.85
CA PHE A 46 -14.17 0.43 -4.75
C PHE A 46 -13.97 1.22 -6.05
N TYR A 47 -14.02 0.57 -7.21
CA TYR A 47 -13.86 1.20 -8.52
C TYR A 47 -14.91 2.28 -8.77
N ILE A 48 -16.18 1.95 -8.55
CA ILE A 48 -17.31 2.90 -8.71
C ILE A 48 -17.12 4.09 -7.76
N SER A 49 -16.78 3.81 -6.50
CA SER A 49 -16.60 4.82 -5.47
C SER A 49 -15.41 5.73 -5.74
N PHE A 50 -14.33 5.20 -6.33
CA PHE A 50 -13.20 6.00 -6.79
C PHE A 50 -13.60 6.99 -7.87
N ILE A 51 -14.35 6.56 -8.88
CA ILE A 51 -14.87 7.44 -9.94
C ILE A 51 -15.82 8.48 -9.35
N ALA A 52 -16.70 8.08 -8.43
CA ALA A 52 -17.57 9.00 -7.72
C ALA A 52 -16.77 10.09 -6.98
N GLY A 53 -15.68 9.72 -6.30
CA GLY A 53 -14.79 10.66 -5.62
C GLY A 53 -14.17 11.68 -6.57
N GLN A 54 -13.70 11.23 -7.75
CA GLN A 54 -13.20 12.14 -8.78
C GLN A 54 -14.28 13.09 -9.30
N ASN A 55 -15.50 12.59 -9.49
CA ASN A 55 -16.63 13.40 -9.97
C ASN A 55 -17.11 14.40 -8.91
N ILE A 56 -17.08 14.04 -7.63
CA ILE A 56 -17.33 14.98 -6.52
C ILE A 56 -16.30 16.11 -6.54
N PHE A 57 -15.01 15.79 -6.69
CA PHE A 57 -13.96 16.81 -6.75
C PHE A 57 -14.20 17.84 -7.85
N LYS A 58 -14.65 17.39 -9.04
CA LYS A 58 -14.95 18.28 -10.18
C LYS A 58 -16.09 19.27 -9.91
N LYS A 59 -16.96 18.99 -8.94
CA LYS A 59 -18.04 19.90 -8.53
C LYS A 59 -17.55 21.01 -7.61
N PHE A 60 -16.36 20.87 -7.02
CA PHE A 60 -15.76 21.96 -6.23
C PHE A 60 -15.21 23.04 -7.17
N ASP A 61 -15.48 24.30 -6.83
CA ASP A 61 -14.80 25.43 -7.43
C ASP A 61 -13.35 25.49 -6.92
N PHE A 62 -12.49 24.72 -7.58
CA PHE A 62 -11.11 24.49 -7.17
C PHE A 62 -10.13 25.21 -8.10
N LYS A 63 -9.36 26.14 -7.55
CA LYS A 63 -8.24 26.79 -8.23
C LYS A 63 -6.92 26.41 -7.55
N PRO A 64 -5.99 25.73 -8.24
CA PRO A 64 -4.71 25.35 -7.64
C PRO A 64 -3.96 26.60 -7.16
N PHE A 65 -3.43 26.53 -5.94
CA PHE A 65 -2.61 27.59 -5.36
C PHE A 65 -1.13 27.30 -5.57
N GLU A 66 -0.28 28.30 -5.37
CA GLU A 66 1.17 28.12 -5.48
C GLU A 66 1.70 27.23 -4.35
N VAL A 67 2.23 26.07 -4.74
CA VAL A 67 2.80 25.09 -3.83
C VAL A 67 4.28 25.37 -3.62
N ASN A 68 4.72 25.48 -2.37
CA ASN A 68 6.13 25.63 -2.03
C ASN A 68 6.86 24.27 -2.10
N TYR A 69 7.26 23.89 -3.32
CA TYR A 69 7.96 22.63 -3.57
C TYR A 69 9.28 22.49 -2.80
N LYS A 70 10.00 23.59 -2.56
CA LYS A 70 11.25 23.56 -1.77
C LYS A 70 10.99 23.15 -0.32
N PHE A 71 9.91 23.66 0.28
CA PHE A 71 9.51 23.27 1.63
C PHE A 71 9.06 21.81 1.69
N HIS A 72 8.27 21.36 0.70
CA HIS A 72 7.85 19.96 0.60
C HIS A 72 9.04 19.00 0.42
N GLU A 73 10.03 19.38 -0.40
CA GLU A 73 11.26 18.61 -0.57
C GLU A 73 12.05 18.51 0.74
N LYS A 74 12.16 19.59 1.53
CA LYS A 74 12.79 19.55 2.86
C LYS A 74 12.05 18.60 3.81
N ILE A 75 10.72 18.61 3.83
CA ILE A 75 9.93 17.65 4.62
C ILE A 75 10.22 16.21 4.17
N GLY A 76 10.22 15.96 2.86
CA GLY A 76 10.52 14.65 2.30
C GLY A 76 11.93 14.17 2.68
N LEU A 77 12.93 15.04 2.58
CA LEU A 77 14.31 14.73 2.99
C LEU A 77 14.42 14.47 4.49
N PHE A 78 13.73 15.23 5.32
CA PHE A 78 13.68 14.99 6.76
C PHE A 78 13.11 13.59 7.07
N LEU A 79 11.95 13.24 6.50
CA LEU A 79 11.34 11.92 6.68
C LEU A 79 12.22 10.79 6.14
N LEU A 80 12.88 11.01 5.00
CA LEU A 80 13.82 10.06 4.41
C LEU A 80 14.99 9.79 5.37
N LEU A 81 15.64 10.84 5.88
CA LEU A 81 16.77 10.71 6.81
C LEU A 81 16.33 10.10 8.15
N PHE A 82 15.16 10.48 8.64
CA PHE A 82 14.55 9.91 9.84
C PHE A 82 14.34 8.40 9.68
N GLY A 83 13.74 7.95 8.57
CA GLY A 83 13.55 6.54 8.31
C GLY A 83 14.86 5.77 8.11
N ILE A 84 15.89 6.37 7.49
CA ILE A 84 17.23 5.77 7.38
C ILE A 84 17.85 5.61 8.76
N PHE A 85 17.76 6.63 9.62
CA PHE A 85 18.27 6.59 10.98
C PHE A 85 17.64 5.43 11.76
N PHE A 86 16.31 5.29 11.73
CA PHE A 86 15.63 4.18 12.41
C PHE A 86 15.91 2.81 11.79
N THR A 87 16.12 2.73 10.47
CA THR A 87 16.58 1.49 9.83
C THR A 87 17.92 1.05 10.41
N ILE A 88 18.87 1.98 10.58
CA ILE A 88 20.18 1.67 11.17
C ILE A 88 20.04 1.31 12.64
N MET A 89 19.22 2.05 13.41
CA MET A 89 18.99 1.75 14.84
C MET A 89 18.38 0.36 15.04
N ASP A 90 17.46 -0.07 14.17
CA ASP A 90 16.84 -1.39 14.26
C ASP A 90 17.85 -2.52 13.95
N LEU A 91 18.75 -2.31 12.98
CA LEU A 91 19.86 -3.24 12.71
C LEU A 91 20.84 -3.32 13.89
N LEU A 92 21.17 -2.18 14.50
CA LEU A 92 22.03 -2.14 15.69
C LEU A 92 21.37 -2.81 16.91
N TRP A 93 20.05 -2.65 17.05
CA TRP A 93 19.26 -3.26 18.11
C TRP A 93 19.32 -4.80 18.05
N VAL A 94 19.12 -5.35 16.85
CA VAL A 94 19.16 -6.80 16.61
C VAL A 94 20.59 -7.35 16.63
N ARG A 95 21.62 -6.49 16.50
CA ARG A 95 23.05 -6.86 16.41
C ARG A 95 23.33 -7.88 15.30
N GLY A 96 22.54 -7.81 14.23
CA GLY A 96 22.56 -8.74 13.11
C GLY A 96 21.81 -8.16 11.92
N VAL A 97 21.87 -8.87 10.78
CA VAL A 97 21.16 -8.46 9.57
C VAL A 97 20.05 -9.46 9.28
N PRO A 98 18.77 -9.10 9.50
CA PRO A 98 17.61 -9.98 9.27
C PRO A 98 17.47 -10.55 7.86
N LEU A 99 18.13 -9.95 6.88
CA LEU A 99 18.25 -10.52 5.54
C LEU A 99 19.03 -11.84 5.52
N PHE A 100 20.14 -11.92 6.26
CA PHE A 100 21.05 -13.07 6.26
C PHE A 100 20.74 -14.07 7.37
N ASP A 101 20.16 -13.60 8.47
CA ASP A 101 19.65 -14.45 9.55
C ASP A 101 18.15 -14.21 9.78
N PRO A 102 17.26 -15.05 9.21
CA PRO A 102 15.81 -14.90 9.38
C PRO A 102 15.35 -15.00 10.83
N THR A 103 16.12 -15.63 11.72
CA THR A 103 15.76 -15.76 13.14
C THR A 103 15.87 -14.42 13.87
N SER A 104 16.86 -13.61 13.47
CA SER A 104 17.09 -12.27 14.01
C SER A 104 15.91 -11.31 13.81
N ARG A 105 15.05 -11.58 12.81
CA ARG A 105 13.82 -10.81 12.55
C ARG A 105 12.86 -10.76 13.75
N LYS A 106 12.81 -11.82 14.56
CA LYS A 106 11.93 -11.88 15.73
C LYS A 106 12.30 -10.88 16.82
N PHE A 107 13.54 -10.35 16.78
CA PHE A 107 14.06 -9.42 17.76
C PHE A 107 14.02 -7.97 17.30
N LEU A 108 13.47 -7.69 16.11
CA LEU A 108 13.31 -6.33 15.62
C LEU A 108 12.39 -5.54 16.55
N SER A 109 12.73 -4.28 16.76
CA SER A 109 11.90 -3.39 17.56
C SER A 109 10.72 -2.94 16.72
N VAL A 110 9.50 -3.25 17.18
CA VAL A 110 8.25 -2.85 16.50
C VAL A 110 8.23 -1.34 16.24
N ILE A 111 8.71 -0.54 17.20
CA ILE A 111 8.74 0.92 17.12
C ILE A 111 9.78 1.39 16.08
N TYR A 112 10.99 0.82 16.09
CA TYR A 112 12.02 1.22 15.13
C TYR A 112 11.67 0.80 13.71
N THR A 113 11.13 -0.41 13.54
CA THR A 113 10.58 -0.88 12.27
C THR A 113 9.47 0.08 11.79
N ALA A 114 8.50 0.45 12.64
CA ALA A 114 7.43 1.37 12.25
C ALA A 114 7.98 2.75 11.81
N PHE A 115 8.94 3.32 12.53
CA PHE A 115 9.57 4.58 12.12
C PHE A 115 10.44 4.44 10.87
N SER A 116 11.03 3.26 10.61
CA SER A 116 11.76 3.00 9.37
C SER A 116 10.85 3.15 8.13
N HIS A 117 9.56 2.87 8.25
CA HIS A 117 8.57 2.98 7.16
C HIS A 117 8.25 4.44 6.76
N THR A 118 8.79 5.44 7.47
CA THR A 118 8.82 6.84 7.00
C THR A 118 9.75 7.03 5.80
N LEU A 119 10.71 6.14 5.57
CA LEU A 119 11.66 6.19 4.46
C LEU A 119 10.96 6.12 3.09
N PRO A 120 10.10 5.12 2.79
CA PRO A 120 9.29 5.11 1.57
C PRO A 120 8.48 6.40 1.36
N LEU A 121 7.87 6.95 2.41
CA LEU A 121 7.07 8.16 2.35
C LEU A 121 7.92 9.40 2.04
N GLY A 122 9.01 9.58 2.78
CA GLY A 122 9.96 10.67 2.56
C GLY A 122 10.49 10.66 1.14
N TRP A 123 10.87 9.48 0.64
CA TRP A 123 11.34 9.32 -0.73
C TRP A 123 10.26 9.67 -1.77
N ALA A 124 9.03 9.19 -1.61
CA ALA A 124 7.94 9.53 -2.51
C ALA A 124 7.69 11.06 -2.58
N ILE A 125 7.72 11.74 -1.43
CA ILE A 125 7.57 13.21 -1.37
C ILE A 125 8.74 13.92 -2.07
N VAL A 126 9.98 13.46 -1.89
CA VAL A 126 11.16 14.01 -2.60
C VAL A 126 11.00 13.83 -4.10
N VAL A 127 10.61 12.65 -4.57
CA VAL A 127 10.41 12.38 -6.01
C VAL A 127 9.32 13.28 -6.60
N SER A 128 8.24 13.52 -5.85
CA SER A 128 7.12 14.38 -6.25
C SER A 128 7.41 15.88 -6.18
N SER A 129 8.39 16.32 -5.38
CA SER A 129 8.67 17.74 -5.14
C SER A 129 9.94 18.23 -5.85
N SER A 130 10.91 17.34 -6.06
CA SER A 130 12.22 17.69 -6.62
C SER A 130 12.26 17.62 -8.14
N LYS A 131 13.20 18.38 -8.73
CA LYS A 131 13.53 18.34 -10.17
C LYS A 131 14.61 17.29 -10.51
N LEU A 132 14.67 16.20 -9.75
CA LEU A 132 15.62 15.11 -10.02
C LEU A 132 15.37 14.45 -11.39
N SER A 133 16.46 14.08 -12.07
CA SER A 133 16.38 13.34 -13.33
C SER A 133 15.94 11.90 -13.10
N ASN A 134 15.25 11.31 -14.09
CA ASN A 134 14.73 9.94 -13.99
C ASN A 134 15.81 8.92 -13.63
N LYS A 135 17.02 9.04 -14.19
CA LYS A 135 18.16 8.16 -13.87
C LYS A 135 18.54 8.23 -12.39
N LYS A 136 18.60 9.42 -11.81
CA LYS A 136 18.91 9.61 -10.37
C LYS A 136 17.80 9.05 -9.49
N ILE A 137 16.53 9.24 -9.87
CA ILE A 137 15.40 8.68 -9.14
C ILE A 137 15.50 7.16 -9.08
N PHE A 138 15.72 6.48 -10.22
CA PHE A 138 15.87 5.02 -10.23
C PHE A 138 17.09 4.55 -9.43
N LEU A 139 18.25 5.22 -9.57
CA LEU A 139 19.46 4.88 -8.82
C LEU A 139 19.24 4.97 -7.30
N TYR A 140 18.73 6.11 -6.82
CA TYR A 140 18.50 6.31 -5.39
C TYR A 140 17.39 5.40 -4.86
N SER A 141 16.35 5.14 -5.65
CA SER A 141 15.32 4.15 -5.27
C SER A 141 15.91 2.75 -5.09
N GLY A 142 16.88 2.37 -5.93
CA GLY A 142 17.62 1.12 -5.78
C GLY A 142 18.43 1.07 -4.48
N VAL A 143 19.17 2.14 -4.16
CA VAL A 143 19.95 2.23 -2.91
C VAL A 143 19.04 2.16 -1.68
N PHE A 144 17.94 2.91 -1.68
CA PHE A 144 16.98 2.91 -0.58
C PHE A 144 16.25 1.58 -0.45
N ALA A 145 15.89 0.94 -1.57
CA ALA A 145 15.37 -0.42 -1.57
C ALA A 145 16.38 -1.39 -0.93
N SER A 146 17.67 -1.33 -1.28
CA SER A 146 18.71 -2.17 -0.69
C SER A 146 18.81 -1.97 0.83
N LEU A 147 18.71 -0.74 1.32
CA LEU A 147 18.70 -0.46 2.77
C LEU A 147 17.49 -1.10 3.47
N VAL A 148 16.29 -0.98 2.90
CA VAL A 148 15.07 -1.58 3.46
C VAL A 148 15.12 -3.11 3.41
N VAL A 149 15.72 -3.70 2.37
CA VAL A 149 15.91 -5.15 2.24
C VAL A 149 16.74 -5.72 3.41
N LEU A 150 17.66 -4.95 4.01
CA LEU A 150 18.49 -5.42 5.14
C LEU A 150 17.66 -5.84 6.35
N LEU A 151 16.52 -5.18 6.60
CA LEU A 151 15.55 -5.56 7.63
C LEU A 151 14.76 -6.83 7.29
N GLY A 152 14.92 -7.36 6.07
CA GLY A 152 14.23 -8.55 5.58
C GLY A 152 12.77 -8.31 5.18
N TYR A 153 12.28 -7.07 5.18
CA TYR A 153 10.90 -6.73 4.83
C TYR A 153 10.70 -6.53 3.33
N ARG A 154 10.15 -7.53 2.65
CA ARG A 154 9.90 -7.48 1.20
C ARG A 154 8.79 -6.50 0.82
N THR A 155 7.72 -6.47 1.61
CA THR A 155 6.56 -5.59 1.40
C THR A 155 6.98 -4.13 1.31
N GLN A 156 7.85 -3.69 2.22
CA GLN A 156 8.30 -2.29 2.27
C GLN A 156 9.14 -1.89 1.06
N VAL A 157 9.93 -2.83 0.53
CA VAL A 157 10.70 -2.62 -0.70
C VAL A 157 9.76 -2.45 -1.90
N VAL A 158 8.75 -3.31 -2.01
CA VAL A 158 7.74 -3.22 -3.06
C VAL A 158 6.96 -1.90 -2.93
N VAL A 159 6.58 -1.49 -1.73
CA VAL A 159 5.89 -0.21 -1.48
C VAL A 159 6.75 0.98 -1.90
N LEU A 160 8.05 0.99 -1.56
CA LEU A 160 8.98 2.05 -1.96
C LEU A 160 9.12 2.16 -3.48
N LEU A 161 9.24 1.02 -4.16
CA LEU A 161 9.40 0.99 -5.62
C LEU A 161 8.09 1.37 -6.34
N LEU A 162 6.95 0.85 -5.87
CA LEU A 162 5.63 1.23 -6.40
C LEU A 162 5.35 2.71 -6.20
N SER A 163 5.62 3.25 -5.00
CA SER A 163 5.33 4.66 -4.70
C SER A 163 6.19 5.58 -5.54
N THR A 164 7.45 5.19 -5.80
CA THR A 164 8.32 5.89 -6.75
C THR A 164 7.73 5.89 -8.16
N ILE A 165 7.27 4.73 -8.66
CA ILE A 165 6.67 4.62 -10.00
C ILE A 165 5.42 5.52 -10.10
N PHE A 166 4.53 5.48 -9.12
CA PHE A 166 3.33 6.33 -9.09
C PHE A 166 3.67 7.82 -8.96
N ALA A 167 4.63 8.17 -8.11
CA ALA A 167 5.09 9.56 -7.97
C ALA A 167 5.66 10.08 -9.30
N MET A 168 6.44 9.28 -10.01
CA MET A 168 6.96 9.65 -11.34
C MET A 168 5.85 9.74 -12.39
N TYR A 169 4.90 8.82 -12.37
CA TYR A 169 3.78 8.77 -13.32
C TYR A 169 2.89 10.00 -13.23
N TYR A 170 2.46 10.33 -12.02
CA TYR A 170 1.58 11.48 -11.76
C TYR A 170 2.31 12.82 -11.72
N SER A 171 3.64 12.82 -11.56
CA SER A 171 4.48 13.99 -11.83
C SER A 171 4.71 14.23 -13.33
N GLU A 172 4.20 13.35 -14.20
CA GLU A 172 4.37 13.38 -15.66
C GLU A 172 5.83 13.20 -16.12
N LYS A 173 6.67 12.61 -15.26
CA LYS A 173 8.08 12.27 -15.57
C LYS A 173 8.20 11.02 -16.44
N ILE A 174 7.16 10.17 -16.44
CA ILE A 174 7.08 8.94 -17.25
C ILE A 174 5.72 8.83 -17.95
N LYS A 175 5.70 8.24 -19.15
CA LYS A 175 4.48 7.97 -19.94
C LYS A 175 3.84 6.63 -19.55
N ASN A 176 2.57 6.42 -19.94
CA ASN A 176 1.81 5.18 -19.67
C ASN A 176 2.60 3.90 -20.00
N LYS A 177 3.26 3.84 -21.18
CA LYS A 177 4.04 2.66 -21.60
C LYS A 177 5.15 2.34 -20.61
N LEU A 178 5.90 3.36 -20.17
CA LEU A 178 7.01 3.17 -19.24
C LEU A 178 6.52 2.79 -17.84
N MET A 179 5.37 3.33 -17.39
CA MET A 179 4.73 2.89 -16.15
C MET A 179 4.41 1.39 -16.18
N ILE A 180 3.78 0.90 -17.26
CA ILE A 180 3.46 -0.53 -17.42
C ILE A 180 4.74 -1.36 -17.42
N TYR A 181 5.78 -0.95 -18.17
CA TYR A 181 7.06 -1.66 -18.17
C TYR A 181 7.73 -1.67 -16.80
N SER A 182 7.66 -0.58 -16.03
CA SER A 182 8.18 -0.54 -14.66
C SER A 182 7.41 -1.47 -13.72
N LEU A 183 6.08 -1.57 -13.86
CA LEU A 183 5.27 -2.50 -13.07
C LEU A 183 5.57 -3.97 -13.43
N ILE A 184 5.70 -4.28 -14.72
CA ILE A 184 6.10 -5.61 -15.19
C ILE A 184 7.52 -5.94 -14.69
N GLY A 185 8.46 -4.99 -14.80
CA GLY A 185 9.82 -5.16 -14.29
C GLY A 185 9.85 -5.43 -12.79
N LEU A 186 9.05 -4.70 -11.99
CA LEU A 186 8.92 -4.96 -10.57
C LEU A 186 8.34 -6.36 -10.28
N ALA A 187 7.30 -6.76 -11.01
CA ALA A 187 6.70 -8.09 -10.87
C ALA A 187 7.72 -9.20 -11.19
N LEU A 188 8.54 -9.03 -12.24
CA LEU A 188 9.60 -9.96 -12.60
C LEU A 188 10.70 -10.04 -11.54
N VAL A 189 11.09 -8.93 -10.94
CA VAL A 189 12.08 -8.91 -9.84
C VAL A 189 11.53 -9.67 -8.63
N VAL A 190 10.28 -9.41 -8.24
CA VAL A 190 9.62 -10.12 -7.13
C VAL A 190 9.48 -11.61 -7.44
N PHE A 191 9.12 -11.95 -8.68
CA PHE A 191 9.06 -13.33 -9.16
C PHE A 191 10.42 -14.03 -9.06
N GLY A 192 11.46 -13.42 -9.61
CA GLY A 192 12.83 -13.95 -9.62
C GLY A 192 13.36 -14.19 -8.22
N LEU A 193 13.19 -13.23 -7.31
CA LEU A 193 13.58 -13.38 -5.90
C LEU A 193 12.83 -14.51 -5.19
N SER A 194 11.55 -14.69 -5.52
CA SER A 194 10.72 -15.75 -4.92
C SER A 194 11.14 -17.13 -5.42
N PHE A 195 11.44 -17.26 -6.72
CA PHE A 195 11.92 -18.49 -7.33
C PHE A 195 13.31 -18.90 -6.81
N LEU A 196 14.26 -17.96 -6.77
CA LEU A 196 15.59 -18.18 -6.22
C LEU A 196 15.55 -18.70 -4.79
N ARG A 197 14.68 -18.13 -3.94
CA ARG A 197 14.50 -18.61 -2.58
C ARG A 197 13.95 -20.03 -2.52
N HIS A 198 12.94 -20.35 -3.32
CA HIS A 198 12.33 -21.68 -3.35
C HIS A 198 13.36 -22.74 -3.75
N PHE A 199 14.19 -22.42 -4.74
CA PHE A 199 15.31 -23.24 -5.18
C PHE A 199 16.35 -23.44 -4.06
N ILE A 200 16.79 -22.37 -3.39
CA ILE A 200 17.77 -22.46 -2.29
C ILE A 200 17.23 -23.27 -1.11
N LEU A 201 15.94 -23.15 -0.80
CA LEU A 201 15.30 -23.84 0.33
C LEU A 201 14.81 -25.25 0.00
N ASN A 202 15.03 -25.75 -1.23
CA ASN A 202 14.51 -27.04 -1.71
C ASN A 202 13.01 -27.24 -1.48
N ILE A 203 12.23 -26.16 -1.51
CA ILE A 203 10.78 -26.23 -1.38
C ILE A 203 10.22 -26.52 -2.78
N GLY A 204 9.41 -27.57 -2.93
CA GLY A 204 8.73 -27.86 -4.19
C GLY A 204 7.62 -26.87 -4.52
N GLY A 205 7.26 -26.76 -5.81
CA GLY A 205 6.09 -26.00 -6.28
C GLY A 205 6.37 -24.56 -6.74
N ASN A 206 5.30 -23.83 -7.09
CA ASN A 206 5.39 -22.45 -7.56
C ASN A 206 5.28 -21.47 -6.36
N PRO A 207 6.31 -20.65 -6.09
CA PRO A 207 6.36 -19.78 -4.90
C PRO A 207 5.31 -18.67 -4.92
N ILE A 208 4.79 -18.30 -6.09
CA ILE A 208 3.74 -17.28 -6.21
C ILE A 208 2.37 -17.88 -5.98
N LEU A 209 2.07 -19.00 -6.65
CA LEU A 209 0.78 -19.68 -6.48
C LEU A 209 0.60 -20.10 -5.02
N SER A 210 1.63 -20.71 -4.41
CA SER A 210 1.58 -21.07 -2.98
C SER A 210 1.30 -19.89 -2.05
N ARG A 211 1.79 -18.68 -2.38
CA ARG A 211 1.58 -17.49 -1.57
C ARG A 211 0.19 -16.88 -1.76
N ILE A 212 -0.29 -16.84 -3.01
CA ILE A 212 -1.66 -16.42 -3.33
C ILE A 212 -2.64 -17.40 -2.68
N ASP A 213 -2.44 -18.70 -2.85
CA ASP A 213 -3.27 -19.77 -2.27
C ASP A 213 -3.28 -19.70 -0.74
N LEU A 214 -2.13 -19.50 -0.08
CA LEU A 214 -2.10 -19.36 1.38
C LEU A 214 -2.95 -18.17 1.84
N THR A 215 -2.75 -17.01 1.23
CA THR A 215 -3.48 -15.78 1.62
C THR A 215 -4.98 -15.92 1.35
N MET A 216 -5.34 -16.44 0.19
CA MET A 216 -6.72 -16.57 -0.27
C MET A 216 -7.46 -17.71 0.44
N SER A 217 -6.79 -18.78 0.83
CA SER A 217 -7.38 -19.85 1.66
C SER A 217 -7.69 -19.36 3.08
N ILE A 218 -6.83 -18.53 3.67
CA ILE A 218 -7.12 -17.85 4.94
C ILE A 218 -8.34 -16.93 4.80
N PHE A 219 -8.41 -16.16 3.72
CA PHE A 219 -9.58 -15.35 3.42
C PHE A 219 -10.85 -16.20 3.27
N ASP A 220 -10.77 -17.33 2.57
CA ASP A 220 -11.89 -18.25 2.37
C ASP A 220 -12.38 -18.88 3.69
N LEU A 221 -11.45 -19.24 4.58
CA LEU A 221 -11.76 -19.68 5.95
C LEU A 221 -12.51 -18.59 6.73
N ILE A 222 -12.05 -17.34 6.62
CA ILE A 222 -12.66 -16.18 7.26
C ILE A 222 -14.10 -15.95 6.76
N VAL A 223 -14.31 -16.03 5.44
CA VAL A 223 -15.64 -15.91 4.82
C VAL A 223 -16.60 -16.96 5.37
N LYS A 224 -16.15 -18.21 5.54
CA LYS A 224 -16.99 -19.32 6.00
C LYS A 224 -17.31 -19.26 7.49
N ASN A 225 -16.36 -18.88 8.33
CA ASN A 225 -16.42 -19.16 9.77
C ASN A 225 -16.45 -17.91 10.66
N PHE A 226 -16.07 -16.74 10.15
CA PHE A 226 -15.80 -15.55 10.98
C PHE A 226 -16.49 -14.27 10.53
N ASN A 227 -17.47 -14.38 9.63
CA ASN A 227 -18.19 -13.25 9.04
C ASN A 227 -18.96 -12.41 10.10
N GLY A 228 -18.42 -11.23 10.43
CA GLY A 228 -19.04 -10.27 11.36
C GLY A 228 -18.91 -10.60 12.84
N ASN A 229 -18.03 -11.53 13.22
CA ASN A 229 -17.94 -12.02 14.60
C ASN A 229 -17.17 -11.10 15.55
N PHE A 230 -16.32 -10.20 15.03
CA PHE A 230 -15.36 -9.45 15.83
C PHE A 230 -15.78 -8.01 16.16
N GLN A 231 -16.85 -7.50 15.57
CA GLN A 231 -17.49 -6.22 15.93
C GLN A 231 -16.53 -5.01 16.04
N GLY A 232 -15.46 -4.98 15.24
CA GLY A 232 -14.48 -3.89 15.23
C GLY A 232 -13.24 -4.14 16.08
N VAL A 233 -13.14 -5.26 16.80
CA VAL A 233 -11.99 -5.60 17.65
C VAL A 233 -10.69 -5.68 16.84
N ILE A 234 -10.72 -6.18 15.61
CA ILE A 234 -9.51 -6.30 14.76
C ILE A 234 -9.01 -4.91 14.34
N HIS A 235 -9.91 -4.01 13.94
CA HIS A 235 -9.55 -2.63 13.60
C HIS A 235 -9.13 -1.84 14.86
N ASN A 236 -9.74 -2.10 16.01
CA ASN A 236 -9.36 -1.48 17.28
C ASN A 236 -7.95 -1.91 17.72
N ALA A 237 -7.57 -3.16 17.43
CA ALA A 237 -6.26 -3.73 17.73
C ALA A 237 -5.09 -2.98 17.08
N VAL A 238 -5.34 -2.21 16.01
CA VAL A 238 -4.34 -1.33 15.39
C VAL A 238 -3.78 -0.33 16.42
N PHE A 239 -4.65 0.23 17.26
CA PHE A 239 -4.28 1.26 18.24
C PHE A 239 -4.05 0.66 19.62
N SER A 240 -4.86 -0.32 20.05
CA SER A 240 -4.73 -0.91 21.38
C SER A 240 -3.46 -1.75 21.55
N SER A 241 -2.93 -2.33 20.46
CA SER A 241 -1.64 -3.06 20.51
C SER A 241 -0.45 -2.15 20.84
N TYR A 242 -0.58 -0.84 20.62
CA TYR A 242 0.40 0.18 21.02
C TYR A 242 0.06 0.84 22.37
N GLY A 243 -1.00 0.39 23.05
CA GLY A 243 -1.46 0.96 24.32
C GLY A 243 -2.07 2.36 24.22
N LEU A 244 -2.47 2.79 23.02
CA LEU A 244 -3.07 4.11 22.81
C LEU A 244 -4.54 4.17 23.25
N ILE A 245 -5.22 3.04 23.21
CA ILE A 245 -6.61 2.85 23.63
C ILE A 245 -6.77 1.47 24.27
N ASP A 246 -7.85 1.27 25.00
CA ASP A 246 -8.18 -0.02 25.59
C ASP A 246 -8.55 -1.06 24.51
N GLY A 247 -8.04 -2.29 24.68
CA GLY A 247 -8.32 -3.38 23.76
C GLY A 247 -7.25 -4.47 23.75
N PRO A 248 -7.24 -5.34 22.73
CA PRO A 248 -6.27 -6.41 22.59
C PRO A 248 -4.83 -5.90 22.53
N LYS A 249 -3.91 -6.59 23.23
CA LYS A 249 -2.47 -6.30 23.19
C LYS A 249 -1.77 -6.86 21.94
N TYR A 250 -2.45 -7.72 21.19
CA TYR A 250 -1.94 -8.31 19.96
C TYR A 250 -2.28 -7.43 18.76
N GLY A 251 -1.33 -7.26 17.84
CA GLY A 251 -1.61 -6.60 16.57
C GLY A 251 -2.65 -7.37 15.73
N PRO A 252 -3.31 -6.71 14.76
CA PRO A 252 -4.43 -7.29 14.00
C PRO A 252 -4.10 -8.65 13.37
N ARG A 253 -2.94 -8.78 12.71
CA ARG A 253 -2.52 -10.02 12.05
C ARG A 253 -2.28 -11.19 13.00
N THR A 254 -1.83 -10.90 14.22
CA THR A 254 -1.65 -11.91 15.28
C THR A 254 -3.00 -12.31 15.85
N LEU A 255 -3.91 -11.36 16.03
CA LEU A 255 -5.27 -11.64 16.50
C LEU A 255 -6.03 -12.54 15.52
N ILE A 256 -5.90 -12.26 14.22
CA ILE A 256 -6.47 -13.09 13.15
C ILE A 256 -5.85 -14.50 13.16
N ALA A 257 -4.51 -14.61 13.27
CA ALA A 257 -3.83 -15.91 13.35
C ALA A 257 -4.32 -16.76 14.54
N ASN A 258 -4.37 -16.15 15.72
CA ASN A 258 -4.85 -16.82 16.93
C ASN A 258 -6.31 -17.26 16.81
N SER A 259 -7.14 -16.46 16.13
CA SER A 259 -8.58 -16.76 15.92
C SER A 259 -8.80 -18.00 15.04
N ILE A 260 -7.87 -18.29 14.14
CA ILE A 260 -7.91 -19.47 13.26
C ILE A 260 -7.09 -20.64 13.82
N GLY A 261 -6.67 -20.55 15.09
CA GLY A 261 -5.99 -21.63 15.82
C GLY A 261 -4.47 -21.71 15.60
N VAL A 262 -3.85 -20.72 14.96
CA VAL A 262 -2.40 -20.70 14.72
C VAL A 262 -1.73 -19.69 15.65
N THR A 263 -1.01 -20.18 16.66
CA THR A 263 -0.38 -19.34 17.69
C THR A 263 1.08 -19.02 17.35
N GLY A 264 1.57 -17.90 17.86
CA GLY A 264 2.98 -17.50 17.72
C GLY A 264 3.40 -17.03 16.32
N VAL A 265 2.43 -16.82 15.41
CA VAL A 265 2.66 -16.33 14.04
C VAL A 265 1.74 -15.17 13.70
N THR A 266 2.08 -14.43 12.66
CA THR A 266 1.24 -13.37 12.08
C THR A 266 0.68 -13.85 10.75
N ILE A 267 -0.62 -13.69 10.54
CA ILE A 267 -1.29 -14.12 9.30
C ILE A 267 -2.01 -12.93 8.65
N THR A 268 -1.94 -12.86 7.31
CA THR A 268 -2.50 -11.78 6.49
C THR A 268 -3.79 -12.23 5.80
N PRO A 269 -4.96 -11.63 6.10
CA PRO A 269 -6.23 -12.08 5.52
C PRO A 269 -6.66 -11.27 4.29
N THR A 270 -5.73 -10.76 3.47
CA THR A 270 -6.00 -9.71 2.44
C THR A 270 -6.53 -8.39 3.03
N ILE A 271 -6.74 -7.38 2.18
CA ILE A 271 -7.44 -6.13 2.56
C ILE A 271 -8.93 -6.36 2.86
N PHE A 272 -9.53 -7.46 2.36
CA PHE A 272 -10.94 -7.76 2.52
C PHE A 272 -11.25 -8.48 3.84
N GLY A 273 -10.38 -9.39 4.28
CA GLY A 273 -10.71 -10.34 5.34
C GLY A 273 -10.86 -9.69 6.72
N ALA A 274 -10.04 -8.71 7.07
CA ALA A 274 -10.16 -8.04 8.36
C ALA A 274 -11.48 -7.26 8.50
N VAL A 275 -11.93 -6.61 7.41
CA VAL A 275 -13.23 -5.93 7.35
C VAL A 275 -14.36 -6.93 7.48
N LEU A 276 -14.26 -8.06 6.80
CA LEU A 276 -15.25 -9.12 6.87
C LEU A 276 -15.34 -9.75 8.25
N MET A 277 -14.22 -9.93 8.96
CA MET A 277 -14.25 -10.46 10.33
C MET A 277 -14.92 -9.50 11.31
N ASP A 278 -14.66 -8.20 11.20
CA ASP A 278 -15.23 -7.21 12.11
C ASP A 278 -16.68 -6.85 11.79
N PHE A 279 -16.99 -6.58 10.53
CA PHE A 279 -18.24 -5.94 10.12
C PHE A 279 -19.08 -6.79 9.15
N GLY A 280 -18.59 -7.98 8.83
CA GLY A 280 -19.23 -8.90 7.92
C GLY A 280 -19.21 -8.45 6.46
N THR A 281 -19.89 -9.23 5.61
CA THR A 281 -19.98 -8.95 4.16
C THR A 281 -20.61 -7.60 3.85
N LEU A 282 -21.60 -7.17 4.64
CA LEU A 282 -22.24 -5.87 4.47
C LEU A 282 -21.29 -4.71 4.82
N GLY A 283 -20.36 -4.90 5.77
CA GLY A 283 -19.35 -3.91 6.14
C GLY A 283 -18.36 -3.56 5.02
N LEU A 284 -18.19 -4.44 4.03
CA LEU A 284 -17.34 -4.19 2.87
C LEU A 284 -17.86 -3.03 2.01
N VAL A 285 -19.18 -2.82 1.96
CA VAL A 285 -19.80 -1.74 1.18
C VAL A 285 -19.37 -0.37 1.70
N PRO A 286 -19.67 0.05 2.95
CA PRO A 286 -19.23 1.35 3.44
C PRO A 286 -17.70 1.45 3.49
N TYR A 287 -16.98 0.36 3.80
CA TYR A 287 -15.51 0.37 3.84
C TYR A 287 -14.90 0.72 2.48
N PHE A 288 -15.16 -0.08 1.44
CA PHE A 288 -14.61 0.19 0.10
C PHE A 288 -15.28 1.39 -0.58
N GLY A 289 -16.48 1.77 -0.14
CA GLY A 289 -17.16 2.99 -0.53
C GLY A 289 -16.42 4.24 -0.09
N ILE A 290 -16.26 4.42 1.21
CA ILE A 290 -15.55 5.57 1.79
C ILE A 290 -14.09 5.56 1.32
N PHE A 291 -13.44 4.40 1.36
CA PHE A 291 -12.05 4.27 0.96
C PHE A 291 -11.84 4.60 -0.54
N GLY A 292 -12.73 4.13 -1.42
CA GLY A 292 -12.74 4.49 -2.84
C GLY A 292 -12.93 6.00 -3.05
N LEU A 293 -13.93 6.60 -2.39
CA LEU A 293 -14.21 8.03 -2.46
C LEU A 293 -12.99 8.88 -2.07
N LEU A 294 -12.36 8.57 -0.93
CA LEU A 294 -11.19 9.28 -0.43
C LEU A 294 -9.98 9.14 -1.37
N MET A 295 -9.77 7.94 -1.93
CA MET A 295 -8.72 7.71 -2.93
C MET A 295 -8.99 8.48 -4.22
N GLY A 296 -10.24 8.55 -4.67
CA GLY A 296 -10.67 9.32 -5.84
C GLY A 296 -10.45 10.83 -5.68
N LEU A 297 -10.81 11.38 -4.51
CA LEU A 297 -10.54 12.78 -4.15
C LEU A 297 -9.02 13.07 -4.13
N SER A 298 -8.26 12.20 -3.45
CA SER A 298 -6.81 12.32 -3.31
C SER A 298 -6.08 12.28 -4.66
N ASN A 299 -6.60 11.50 -5.63
CA ASN A 299 -6.08 11.44 -6.99
C ASN A 299 -6.19 12.79 -7.72
N GLU A 300 -7.32 13.49 -7.59
CA GLU A 300 -7.50 14.77 -8.28
C GLU A 300 -6.68 15.89 -7.60
N VAL A 301 -6.63 15.90 -6.26
CA VAL A 301 -5.77 16.83 -5.51
C VAL A 301 -4.30 16.63 -5.89
N SER A 302 -3.82 15.39 -5.92
CA SER A 302 -2.41 15.09 -6.18
C SER A 302 -1.98 15.48 -7.58
N LYS A 303 -2.82 15.27 -8.61
CA LYS A 303 -2.55 15.72 -9.98
C LYS A 303 -2.41 17.24 -10.09
N LYS A 304 -3.24 17.98 -9.35
CA LYS A 304 -3.29 19.45 -9.43
C LYS A 304 -2.20 20.14 -8.60
N LEU A 305 -1.93 19.65 -7.39
CA LEU A 305 -1.00 20.29 -6.44
C LEU A 305 0.42 19.67 -6.42
N LYS A 306 0.56 18.40 -6.82
CA LYS A 306 1.84 17.66 -6.82
C LYS A 306 2.56 17.74 -5.44
N GLY A 307 3.88 17.53 -5.41
CA GLY A 307 4.68 17.66 -4.18
C GLY A 307 4.24 16.72 -3.06
N LEU A 308 4.08 17.24 -1.83
CA LEU A 308 3.65 16.49 -0.66
C LEU A 308 2.32 15.74 -0.88
N TYR A 309 1.33 16.37 -1.52
CA TYR A 309 0.03 15.74 -1.82
C TYR A 309 0.20 14.50 -2.70
N LEU A 310 1.11 14.58 -3.67
CA LEU A 310 1.41 13.46 -4.55
C LEU A 310 2.26 12.38 -3.87
N GLY A 311 3.18 12.75 -2.98
CA GLY A 311 3.95 11.79 -2.19
C GLY A 311 3.03 10.91 -1.32
N PHE A 312 2.12 11.51 -0.57
CA PHE A 312 1.12 10.78 0.22
C PHE A 312 0.22 9.91 -0.65
N TYR A 313 -0.34 10.45 -1.72
CA TYR A 313 -1.19 9.69 -2.63
C TYR A 313 -0.46 8.48 -3.24
N SER A 314 0.80 8.63 -3.63
CA SER A 314 1.59 7.53 -4.21
C SER A 314 1.83 6.41 -3.20
N ILE A 315 2.04 6.73 -1.93
CA ILE A 315 2.16 5.75 -0.84
C ILE A 315 0.83 5.06 -0.56
N MET A 316 -0.27 5.82 -0.44
CA MET A 316 -1.61 5.26 -0.26
C MET A 316 -2.01 4.30 -1.38
N VAL A 317 -1.67 4.63 -2.64
CA VAL A 317 -1.91 3.73 -3.77
C VAL A 317 -1.05 2.46 -3.69
N SER A 318 0.20 2.60 -3.26
CA SER A 318 1.14 1.48 -3.16
C SER A 318 0.71 0.49 -2.08
N TYR A 319 0.33 0.98 -0.90
CA TYR A 319 -0.24 0.14 0.16
C TYR A 319 -1.58 -0.47 -0.23
N LEU A 320 -2.39 0.21 -1.04
CA LEU A 320 -3.64 -0.35 -1.53
C LEU A 320 -3.38 -1.58 -2.41
N ILE A 321 -2.46 -1.45 -3.37
CA ILE A 321 -2.10 -2.52 -4.29
C ILE A 321 -1.48 -3.71 -3.54
N VAL A 322 -0.53 -3.44 -2.64
CA VAL A 322 0.14 -4.50 -1.87
C VAL A 322 -0.79 -5.07 -0.78
N GLY A 323 -1.77 -4.30 -0.34
CA GLY A 323 -2.78 -4.69 0.63
C GLY A 323 -3.70 -5.81 0.15
N ILE A 324 -3.85 -6.03 -1.17
CA ILE A 324 -4.58 -7.19 -1.72
C ILE A 324 -4.03 -8.49 -1.12
N GLU A 325 -2.70 -8.58 -0.96
CA GLU A 325 -2.06 -9.75 -0.37
C GLU A 325 -1.86 -9.60 1.14
N THR A 326 -1.36 -8.44 1.57
CA THR A 326 -0.81 -8.29 2.92
C THR A 326 -1.77 -7.67 3.94
N GLY A 327 -2.91 -7.14 3.48
CA GLY A 327 -3.77 -6.26 4.28
C GLY A 327 -3.11 -4.90 4.58
N ILE A 328 -3.86 -3.99 5.20
CA ILE A 328 -3.42 -2.59 5.44
C ILE A 328 -3.51 -2.15 6.91
N LEU A 329 -3.73 -3.08 7.84
CA LEU A 329 -3.98 -2.79 9.26
C LEU A 329 -2.71 -2.72 10.13
N ASP A 330 -1.55 -2.46 9.52
CA ASP A 330 -0.38 -2.10 10.31
C ASP A 330 -0.55 -0.64 10.79
N PHE A 331 -0.19 -0.36 12.04
CA PHE A 331 -0.43 0.96 12.67
C PHE A 331 0.16 2.12 11.87
N ASP A 332 1.41 1.99 11.43
CA ASP A 332 2.10 2.98 10.61
C ASP A 332 1.41 3.19 9.26
N VAL A 333 0.85 2.13 8.66
CA VAL A 333 0.10 2.20 7.40
C VAL A 333 -1.19 2.98 7.61
N VAL A 334 -1.94 2.69 8.68
CA VAL A 334 -3.16 3.43 9.03
C VAL A 334 -2.86 4.91 9.29
N VAL A 335 -1.77 5.22 10.01
CA VAL A 335 -1.32 6.61 10.22
C VAL A 335 -0.98 7.29 8.90
N MET A 336 -0.29 6.61 7.98
CA MET A 336 0.03 7.15 6.65
C MET A 336 -1.22 7.45 5.82
N TYR A 337 -2.23 6.56 5.84
CA TYR A 337 -3.52 6.83 5.20
C TYR A 337 -4.21 8.03 5.83
N PHE A 338 -4.24 8.12 7.15
CA PHE A 338 -4.86 9.22 7.87
C PHE A 338 -4.21 10.57 7.53
N LEU A 339 -2.88 10.66 7.57
CA LEU A 339 -2.14 11.86 7.16
C LEU A 339 -2.36 12.21 5.69
N GLY A 340 -2.44 11.20 4.81
CA GLY A 340 -2.76 11.40 3.40
C GLY A 340 -4.16 11.98 3.19
N VAL A 341 -5.15 11.50 3.92
CA VAL A 341 -6.53 12.02 3.89
C VAL A 341 -6.60 13.46 4.42
N ILE A 342 -5.92 13.76 5.53
CA ILE A 342 -5.80 15.14 6.05
C ILE A 342 -5.18 16.05 5.00
N SER A 343 -4.07 15.61 4.39
CA SER A 343 -3.39 16.34 3.31
C SER A 343 -4.36 16.61 2.15
N THR A 344 -5.15 15.62 1.73
CA THR A 344 -6.17 15.78 0.68
C THR A 344 -7.20 16.85 1.04
N PHE A 345 -7.81 16.79 2.23
CA PHE A 345 -8.82 17.77 2.65
C PHE A 345 -8.24 19.17 2.81
N TYR A 346 -7.03 19.28 3.37
CA TYR A 346 -6.31 20.56 3.46
C TYR A 346 -6.06 21.16 2.07
N GLY A 347 -5.66 20.33 1.10
CA GLY A 347 -5.47 20.74 -0.30
C GLY A 347 -6.76 21.24 -0.94
N ILE A 348 -7.88 20.52 -0.76
CA ILE A 348 -9.21 20.93 -1.25
C ILE A 348 -9.61 22.28 -0.66
N PHE A 349 -9.56 22.40 0.67
CA PHE A 349 -9.97 23.60 1.39
C PHE A 349 -9.18 24.84 0.93
N ARG A 350 -7.86 24.72 0.83
CA ARG A 350 -7.00 25.80 0.35
C ARG A 350 -7.25 26.14 -1.11
N GLY A 351 -7.53 25.16 -1.96
CA GLY A 351 -7.87 25.39 -3.37
C GLY A 351 -9.21 26.10 -3.56
N ILE A 352 -10.20 25.81 -2.72
CA ILE A 352 -11.50 26.51 -2.73
C ILE A 352 -11.33 27.95 -2.25
N LEU A 353 -10.57 28.19 -1.18
CA LEU A 353 -10.27 29.55 -0.72
C LEU A 353 -9.53 30.38 -1.78
N ASN A 354 -8.66 29.73 -2.56
CA ASN A 354 -7.94 30.38 -3.64
C ASN A 354 -8.81 30.69 -4.86
N ALA A 355 -9.91 29.96 -5.09
CA ALA A 355 -10.87 30.27 -6.15
C ALA A 355 -11.71 31.51 -5.84
N LYS A 356 -11.96 31.77 -4.55
CA LYS A 356 -12.67 32.96 -4.06
C LYS A 356 -11.83 34.25 -4.03
N LYS A 357 -10.52 34.14 -4.30
CA LYS A 357 -9.58 35.25 -4.47
C LYS A 357 -9.32 35.50 -5.95
#